data_AF-A0A151RZA0-F1
#
_entry.id   AF-A0A151RZA0-F1
#
_cell.length_a   1.000
_cell.length_b   1.000
_cell.length_c   1.000
_cell.angle_alpha   90.00
_cell.angle_beta   90.00
_cell.angle_gamma   90.00
#
_symmetry.space_group_name_H-M   'P 1'
#
loop_
_entity.id
_entity.type
_entity.pdbx_description
1 polymer ?
#
loop_
_entity_poly.entity_id
_entity_poly.type
_entity_poly.pdbx_seq_one_letter_code
_entity_poly.pdbx_strand_id
1 'polypeptide(L)' 'MTSFTSLFASYSKTNVKQFITVANGDKVPIIGSSSIQLKPYIFFHNELYVLKLANGLISIQKLTIDLNCSVTFFHSHHYV' A
#
# COMPACT_ATOMS: atom_id res chain seq x y z
N MET A 1 1.15 10.57 2.54
CA MET A 1 2.02 9.80 3.47
C MET A 1 3.40 9.59 2.82
N THR A 2 4.28 10.58 2.93
CA THR A 2 5.69 10.48 2.52
C THR A 2 6.65 10.36 3.71
N SER A 3 6.12 10.36 4.94
CA SER A 3 6.89 10.58 6.18
C SER A 3 7.16 9.34 7.04
N PHE A 4 6.69 8.15 6.65
CA PHE A 4 6.81 6.92 7.45
C PHE A 4 7.83 5.91 6.90
N THR A 5 8.86 6.38 6.19
CA THR A 5 9.97 5.52 5.73
C THR A 5 10.67 4.80 6.88
N SER A 6 10.60 5.32 8.10
CA SER A 6 11.12 4.67 9.32
C SER A 6 10.39 3.37 9.70
N LEU A 7 9.17 3.13 9.18
CA LEU A 7 8.43 1.88 9.42
C LEU A 7 8.76 0.80 8.40
N PHE A 8 9.59 1.11 7.40
CA PHE A 8 9.95 0.15 6.36
C PHE A 8 10.96 -0.85 6.94
N ALA A 9 10.54 -2.10 7.07
CA ALA A 9 11.44 -3.20 7.35
C ALA A 9 12.32 -3.52 6.13
N SER A 10 11.82 -3.26 4.93
CA SER A 10 12.58 -3.38 3.69
C SER A 10 12.03 -2.47 2.60
N TYR A 11 12.90 -2.04 1.68
CA TYR A 11 12.53 -1.28 0.50
C TYR A 11 13.22 -1.85 -0.74
N SER A 12 12.45 -2.06 -1.80
CA SER A 12 12.94 -2.47 -3.10
C SER A 12 12.48 -1.46 -4.13
N LYS A 13 13.43 -0.80 -4.80
CA LYS A 13 13.13 0.08 -5.93
C LYS A 13 12.83 -0.77 -7.15
N THR A 14 11.76 -0.46 -7.88
CA THR A 14 11.47 -1.19 -9.12
C THR A 14 12.42 -0.73 -10.23
N ASN A 15 13.09 -1.68 -10.89
CA ASN A 15 13.91 -1.43 -12.08
C ASN A 15 13.09 -1.49 -13.37
N VAL A 16 11.84 -1.94 -13.29
CA VAL A 16 10.93 -2.08 -14.44
C VAL A 16 9.81 -1.06 -14.30
N LYS A 17 9.48 -0.35 -15.38
CA LYS A 17 8.33 0.57 -15.41
C LYS A 17 7.03 -0.21 -15.27
N GLN A 18 6.54 -0.31 -14.04
CA GLN A 18 5.24 -0.90 -13.71
C GLN A 18 4.24 0.22 -13.39
N PHE A 19 2.96 -0.03 -13.71
CA PHE A 19 1.88 0.93 -13.51
C PHE A 19 0.70 0.25 -12.84
N ILE A 20 -0.01 1.00 -12.02
CA ILE A 20 -1.36 0.65 -11.57
C ILE A 20 -2.38 1.50 -12.33
N THR A 21 -3.59 0.98 -12.46
CA THR A 21 -4.75 1.78 -12.91
C THR A 21 -5.61 2.07 -11.69
N VAL A 22 -5.84 3.35 -11.41
CA VAL A 22 -6.73 3.78 -10.32
C VAL A 22 -8.18 3.85 -10.81
N ALA A 23 -9.14 3.97 -9.90
CA ALA A 23 -10.57 3.89 -10.21
C ALA A 23 -11.06 4.95 -11.21
N ASN A 24 -10.38 6.11 -11.31
CA ASN A 24 -10.68 7.15 -12.29
C ASN A 24 -10.12 6.84 -13.70
N GLY A 25 -9.45 5.70 -13.88
CA GLY A 25 -8.84 5.28 -15.15
C GLY A 25 -7.39 5.75 -15.36
N ASP A 26 -6.84 6.58 -14.48
CA ASP A 26 -5.46 7.06 -14.61
C ASP A 26 -4.45 5.95 -14.37
N LYS A 27 -3.35 5.99 -15.14
CA LYS A 27 -2.20 5.11 -14.94
C LYS A 27 -1.14 5.80 -14.10
N VAL A 28 -0.77 5.18 -12.99
CA VAL A 28 0.20 5.74 -12.03
C VAL A 28 1.43 4.85 -11.93
N PRO A 29 2.66 5.38 -12.08
CA PRO A 29 3.86 4.56 -12.02
C PRO A 29 4.17 4.09 -10.60
N ILE A 30 4.51 2.81 -10.47
CA ILE A 30 5.07 2.23 -9.25
C ILE A 30 6.57 2.54 -9.24
N ILE A 31 7.09 2.98 -8.09
CA ILE A 31 8.51 3.38 -7.95
C ILE A 31 9.29 2.35 -7.13
N GLY A 32 8.58 1.61 -6.29
CA GLY A 32 9.12 0.53 -5.50
C GLY A 32 8.04 -0.14 -4.69
N SER A 33 8.46 -1.16 -3.98
CA SER A 33 7.65 -1.85 -2.99
C SER A 33 8.41 -1.91 -1.67
N SER A 34 7.70 -1.72 -0.57
CA SER A 34 8.25 -1.87 0.78
C SER A 34 7.52 -2.97 1.54
N SER A 35 8.21 -3.56 2.51
CA SER A 35 7.53 -4.28 3.58
C SER A 35 7.50 -3.38 4.82
N ILE A 36 6.33 -3.23 5.43
CA ILE A 36 6.14 -2.44 6.64
C ILE A 36 5.87 -3.37 7.81
N GLN A 37 6.60 -3.16 8.91
CA GLN A 37 6.33 -3.83 10.17
C GLN A 37 5.61 -2.86 11.09
N LEU A 38 4.29 -3.01 11.21
CA LEU A 38 3.48 -2.15 12.07
C LEU A 38 3.52 -2.60 13.54
N LYS A 39 3.68 -3.91 13.77
CA LYS A 39 3.86 -4.54 15.10
C LYS A 39 4.78 -5.76 14.96
N PRO A 40 5.32 -6.32 16.07
CA PRO A 40 6.19 -7.50 16.02
C PRO A 40 5.62 -8.68 15.21
N TYR A 41 4.29 -8.81 15.18
CA TYR A 41 3.57 -9.89 14.49
C TYR A 41 2.75 -9.44 13.29
N ILE A 42 2.71 -8.13 12.98
CA ILE A 42 1.92 -7.59 11.86
C ILE A 42 2.88 -7.03 10.83
N PHE A 43 3.06 -7.82 9.77
CA PHE A 43 3.86 -7.48 8.60
C PHE A 43 2.96 -7.27 7.39
N PHE A 44 3.13 -6.12 6.76
CA PHE A 44 2.55 -5.83 5.47
C PHE A 44 3.62 -6.04 4.42
N HIS A 45 3.44 -7.09 3.63
CA HIS A 45 4.29 -7.36 2.48
C HIS A 45 3.72 -6.62 1.26
N ASN A 46 4.62 -6.14 0.40
CA ASN A 46 4.30 -5.56 -0.90
C ASN A 46 3.43 -4.29 -0.86
N GLU A 47 3.71 -3.37 0.08
CA GLU A 47 3.17 -2.02 -0.03
C GLU A 47 3.78 -1.31 -1.24
N LEU A 48 2.93 -0.79 -2.12
CA LEU A 48 3.35 -0.13 -3.35
C LEU A 48 3.63 1.34 -3.07
N TYR A 49 4.87 1.76 -3.33
CA TYR A 49 5.26 3.16 -3.26
C TYR A 49 4.96 3.85 -4.58
N VAL A 50 4.01 4.79 -4.54
CA VAL A 50 3.46 5.47 -5.72
C VAL A 50 3.44 6.99 -5.47
N LEU A 51 4.20 7.77 -6.24
CA LEU A 51 4.39 9.23 -5.99
C LEU A 51 3.11 10.07 -6.12
N LYS A 52 2.11 9.58 -6.85
CA LYS A 52 0.91 10.35 -7.23
C LYS A 52 -0.32 10.06 -6.36
N LEU A 53 -0.23 9.12 -5.41
CA LEU A 53 -1.31 8.88 -4.45
C LEU A 53 -0.92 9.46 -3.10
N ALA A 54 -1.86 10.19 -2.48
CA ALA A 54 -1.69 10.73 -1.14
C ALA A 54 -1.56 9.62 -0.07
N ASN A 55 -2.03 8.41 -0.38
CA ASN A 55 -2.13 7.26 0.52
C ASN A 55 -1.26 6.10 0.02
N GLY A 56 -0.69 5.33 0.95
CA GLY A 56 -0.01 4.07 0.63
C GLY A 56 -1.01 3.05 0.11
N LEU A 57 -0.57 2.20 -0.82
CA LEU A 57 -1.38 1.13 -1.37
C LEU A 57 -0.92 -0.21 -0.82
N ILE A 58 -1.84 -0.91 -0.17
CA ILE A 58 -1.64 -2.27 0.32
C ILE A 58 -2.13 -3.28 -0.72
N SER A 59 -1.28 -4.23 -1.08
CA SER A 59 -1.67 -5.34 -1.95
C SER A 59 -2.03 -6.55 -1.10
N ILE A 60 -3.29 -6.98 -1.18
CA ILE A 60 -3.77 -8.20 -0.52
C ILE A 60 -4.15 -9.17 -1.63
N GLN A 61 -3.41 -10.29 -1.75
CA GLN A 61 -3.64 -11.26 -2.82
C GLN A 61 -5.01 -11.96 -2.68
N LYS A 62 -5.45 -12.20 -1.45
CA LYS A 62 -6.74 -12.83 -1.15
C LYS A 62 -7.28 -12.31 0.19
N LEU A 63 -8.55 -11.91 0.24
CA LEU A 63 -9.27 -11.66 1.48
C LEU A 63 -10.08 -12.92 1.81
N THR A 64 -9.74 -13.59 2.90
CA THR A 64 -10.46 -14.78 3.39
C THR A 64 -10.77 -14.63 4.86
N ILE A 65 -11.80 -15.34 5.32
CA ILE A 65 -12.20 -15.37 6.74
C ILE A 65 -11.07 -15.86 7.65
N ASP A 66 -10.21 -16.76 7.14
CA ASP A 66 -9.10 -17.35 7.91
C ASP A 66 -7.95 -16.37 8.18
N LEU A 67 -7.87 -15.27 7.42
CA LEU A 67 -6.84 -14.25 7.59
C LEU A 67 -7.09 -13.32 8.78
N ASN A 68 -8.25 -13.43 9.44
CA ASN A 68 -8.64 -12.58 10.57
C ASN A 68 -8.45 -11.07 10.28
N CYS A 69 -8.72 -10.67 9.03
CA CYS A 69 -8.59 -9.30 8.55
C CYS A 69 -9.98 -8.70 8.34
N SER A 70 -10.20 -7.48 8.84
CA SER A 70 -11.41 -6.71 8.60
C SER A 70 -11.07 -5.34 8.02
N VAL A 71 -11.89 -4.87 7.08
CA VAL A 71 -11.79 -3.53 6.52
C VAL A 71 -12.97 -2.73 7.07
N THR A 72 -12.68 -1.62 7.74
CA THR A 72 -13.71 -0.73 8.31
C THR A 72 -13.69 0.60 7.56
N PHE A 73 -14.82 0.99 7.00
CA PHE A 73 -14.99 2.28 6.34
C PHE A 73 -15.57 3.29 7.34
N PHE A 74 -14.89 4.41 7.54
CA PHE A 74 -15.35 5.49 8.43
C PHE A 74 -15.91 6.64 7.60
N HIS A 75 -17.13 7.07 7.92
CA HIS A 75 -17.81 8.17 7.21
C HIS A 75 -17.03 9.49 7.29
N SER A 76 -16.28 9.69 8.38
CA SER A 76 -15.41 10.86 8.59
C SER A 76 -14.19 10.92 7.67
N HIS A 77 -13.84 9.84 6.97
CA HIS A 77 -12.61 9.72 6.19
C HIS A 77 -12.84 9.71 4.67
N HIS A 78 -14.04 10.09 4.21
CA HIS A 78 -14.27 10.39 2.79
C HIS A 78 -13.55 11.69 2.42
N TYR A 79 -12.34 11.59 1.87
CA TYR A 79 -11.78 12.66 1.06
C TYR A 79 -12.41 12.55 -0.33
N VAL A 80 -13.19 13.57 -0.67
CA VAL A 80 -13.69 13.84 -2.04
C VAL A 80 -12.52 14.15 -2.95
#